data_AF-A0A5C5W678-F1
#
_entry.id   AF-A0A5C5W678-F1
#
_cell.length_a   1.000
_cell.length_b   1.000
_cell.length_c   1.000
_cell.angle_alpha   90.00
_cell.angle_beta   90.00
_cell.angle_gamma   90.00
#
_symmetry.space_group_name_H-M   'P 1'
#
loop_
_entity.id
_entity.type
_entity.pdbx_description
1 polymer ?
#
loop_
_entity_poly.entity_id
_entity_poly.type
_entity_poly.pdbx_seq_one_letter_code
_entity_poly.pdbx_strand_id
1 'polypeptide(L)'
;MRTDPYCSNCGYTLKGLTDSSKCPECGKPIVDVLTRDTAFPGWGKRYRSTTTIFGLPLLDVALGPHGAEKRGHARGIIAYGDIATGVIAIGAFARGVIAFGSLAVGVVAIGAMNLGLLALGGVAVGLLGAVGGVAAGGITAGGMTVGGVAQGGLAIGHYARGGMAIGTHTISGVGVGSPVAQQFFKDYAWLLGGNMSPMALMTFPIWLGCMIAMILVIIATLLTFGYLAGARRGPDTSQASAP
;
A
#
# COMPACT_ATOMS: atom_id res chain seq x y z
N MET A 1 10.97 1.77 -31.85
CA MET A 1 12.18 2.43 -31.29
C MET A 1 13.37 1.54 -31.58
N ARG A 2 14.48 2.10 -32.08
CA ARG A 2 15.68 1.34 -32.44
C ARG A 2 16.39 0.93 -31.15
N THR A 3 16.43 -0.36 -30.85
CA THR A 3 17.16 -0.93 -29.71
C THR A 3 18.67 -1.03 -29.96
N ASP A 4 19.09 -0.87 -31.22
CA ASP A 4 20.49 -0.90 -31.60
C ASP A 4 21.15 0.46 -31.36
N PRO A 5 22.42 0.51 -30.89
CA PRO A 5 23.16 1.75 -30.73
C PRO A 5 23.26 2.50 -32.06
N TYR A 6 23.06 3.81 -32.05
CA TYR A 6 23.11 4.63 -33.26
C TYR A 6 23.87 5.93 -33.02
N CYS A 7 24.33 6.54 -34.12
CA CYS A 7 24.95 7.85 -34.10
C CYS A 7 23.89 8.95 -33.99
N SER A 8 23.97 9.83 -32.98
CA SER A 8 23.07 10.99 -32.83
C SER A 8 23.14 11.98 -33.99
N ASN A 9 24.28 12.04 -34.68
CA ASN A 9 24.55 13.04 -35.71
C ASN A 9 24.07 12.63 -37.11
N CYS A 10 24.16 11.34 -37.46
CA CYS A 10 23.76 10.84 -38.79
C CYS A 10 22.75 9.68 -38.77
N GLY A 11 22.40 9.15 -37.59
CA GLY A 11 21.43 8.06 -37.46
C GLY A 11 21.93 6.67 -37.89
N TYR A 12 23.21 6.53 -38.23
CA TYR A 12 23.83 5.24 -38.59
C TYR A 12 23.87 4.26 -37.41
N THR A 13 23.52 3.00 -37.64
CA THR A 13 23.51 1.95 -36.62
C THR A 13 24.93 1.45 -36.34
N LEU A 14 25.42 1.62 -35.12
CA LEU A 14 26.77 1.29 -34.67
C LEU A 14 26.91 -0.16 -34.18
N LYS A 15 26.05 -1.07 -34.67
CA LYS A 15 26.02 -2.47 -34.24
C LYS A 15 27.16 -3.25 -34.91
N GLY A 16 28.04 -3.85 -34.10
CA GLY A 16 29.17 -4.66 -34.59
C GLY A 16 30.45 -3.86 -34.91
N LEU A 17 30.48 -2.54 -34.69
CA LEU A 17 31.70 -1.74 -34.81
C LEU A 17 32.48 -1.79 -33.49
N THR A 18 33.46 -2.67 -33.37
CA THR A 18 34.39 -2.72 -32.23
C THR A 18 35.70 -1.98 -32.50
N ASP A 19 36.09 -1.84 -33.77
CA ASP A 19 37.47 -1.47 -34.13
C ASP A 19 37.59 -0.07 -34.78
N SER A 20 36.48 0.66 -34.92
CA SER A 20 36.46 2.00 -35.53
C SER A 20 36.30 3.08 -34.47
N SER A 21 37.27 3.98 -34.34
CA SER A 21 37.19 5.12 -33.41
C SER A 21 36.25 6.23 -33.89
N LYS A 22 35.81 6.19 -35.15
CA LYS A 22 34.97 7.19 -35.83
C LYS A 22 33.76 6.53 -36.49
N CYS A 23 32.65 7.27 -36.57
CA CYS A 23 31.49 6.84 -37.35
C CYS A 23 31.84 6.90 -38.86
N PRO A 24 31.57 5.83 -39.65
CA PRO A 24 31.94 5.78 -41.07
C PRO A 24 31.18 6.80 -41.93
N GLU A 25 30.00 7.23 -41.49
CA GLU A 25 29.16 8.16 -42.26
C GLU A 25 29.41 9.64 -41.93
N CYS A 26 29.73 9.97 -40.69
CA CYS A 26 29.88 11.37 -40.27
C CYS A 26 31.28 11.76 -39.77
N GLY A 27 32.21 10.82 -39.66
CA GLY A 27 33.59 11.06 -39.27
C GLY A 27 33.82 11.51 -37.82
N LYS A 28 32.75 11.77 -37.06
CA LYS A 28 32.83 12.13 -35.63
C LYS A 28 33.28 10.92 -34.79
N PRO A 29 34.03 11.16 -33.70
CA PRO A 29 34.46 10.09 -32.81
C PRO A 29 33.24 9.43 -32.16
N ILE A 30 33.22 8.10 -32.08
CA ILE A 30 32.05 7.35 -31.58
C ILE A 30 31.68 7.77 -30.15
N VAL A 31 32.67 8.08 -29.30
CA VAL A 31 32.45 8.50 -27.92
C VAL A 31 31.57 9.75 -27.77
N ASP A 32 31.57 10.65 -28.76
CA ASP A 32 30.81 11.90 -28.71
C ASP A 32 29.40 11.77 -29.31
N VAL A 33 29.16 10.73 -30.14
CA VAL A 33 27.93 10.58 -30.92
C VAL A 33 27.16 9.30 -30.62
N LEU A 34 27.69 8.41 -29.79
CA LEU A 34 27.06 7.15 -29.43
C LEU A 34 25.84 7.41 -28.55
N THR A 35 24.65 7.31 -29.14
CA THR A 35 23.41 7.22 -28.37
C THR A 35 23.05 5.76 -28.20
N ARG A 36 22.97 5.32 -26.94
CA ARG A 36 22.28 4.08 -26.60
C ARG A 36 20.92 4.47 -26.05
N ASP A 37 19.87 4.09 -26.75
CA ASP A 37 18.53 4.07 -26.16
C ASP A 37 18.50 2.92 -25.14
N THR A 38 19.11 3.12 -23.96
CA THR A 38 19.00 2.20 -22.81
C THR A 38 17.65 2.31 -22.13
N ALA A 39 16.68 2.97 -22.76
CA ALA A 39 15.30 2.95 -22.35
C ALA A 39 14.80 1.51 -22.54
N PHE A 40 14.87 0.72 -21.47
CA PHE A 40 14.11 -0.52 -21.35
C PHE A 40 12.71 -0.21 -21.87
N PRO A 41 12.18 -0.97 -22.86
CA PRO A 41 10.88 -0.68 -23.43
C PRO A 41 9.90 -0.70 -22.26
N GLY A 42 9.45 0.49 -21.88
CA GLY A 42 8.56 0.71 -20.77
C GLY A 42 7.22 0.12 -21.13
N TRP A 43 7.04 -1.17 -20.86
CA TRP A 43 5.77 -1.86 -20.93
C TRP A 43 4.90 -1.43 -19.75
N GLY A 44 4.89 -0.12 -19.47
CA GLY A 44 3.98 0.47 -18.53
C GLY A 44 2.62 0.57 -19.17
N LYS A 45 1.63 -0.15 -18.65
CA LYS A 45 0.24 0.03 -19.02
C LYS A 45 -0.31 1.21 -18.23
N ARG A 46 -0.74 2.24 -18.97
CA ARG A 46 -1.58 3.32 -18.45
C ARG A 46 -3.01 3.05 -18.89
N TYR A 47 -3.92 2.93 -17.95
CA TYR A 47 -5.34 2.83 -18.23
C TYR A 47 -6.09 3.76 -17.29
N ARG A 48 -6.87 4.67 -17.87
CA ARG A 48 -7.69 5.61 -17.11
C ARG A 48 -9.13 5.48 -17.58
N SER A 49 -10.05 5.23 -16.66
CA SER A 49 -11.48 5.18 -16.97
C SER A 49 -11.99 6.57 -17.37
N THR A 50 -12.86 6.63 -18.38
CA THR A 50 -13.57 7.86 -18.78
C THR A 50 -14.61 8.31 -17.75
N THR A 51 -15.14 7.39 -16.94
CA THR A 51 -16.07 7.70 -15.87
C THR A 51 -15.34 8.43 -14.73
N THR A 52 -15.67 9.70 -14.52
CA THR A 52 -15.18 10.50 -13.39
C THR A 52 -16.27 10.68 -12.35
N ILE A 53 -15.96 10.42 -11.09
CA ILE A 53 -16.84 10.71 -9.95
C ILE A 53 -16.11 11.72 -9.07
N PHE A 54 -16.77 12.83 -8.71
CA PHE A 54 -16.16 13.95 -7.96
C PHE A 54 -14.88 14.53 -8.61
N GLY A 55 -14.79 14.55 -9.95
CA GLY A 55 -13.62 15.08 -10.67
C GLY A 55 -12.38 14.16 -10.64
N LEU A 56 -12.47 12.98 -10.03
CA LEU A 56 -11.44 11.94 -10.03
C LEU A 56 -11.86 10.77 -10.93
N PRO A 57 -10.93 10.15 -11.68
CA PRO A 57 -11.26 8.95 -12.45
C PRO A 57 -11.64 7.82 -11.50
N LEU A 58 -12.66 7.03 -11.88
CA LEU A 58 -13.09 5.87 -11.10
C LEU A 58 -11.96 4.84 -10.95
N LEU A 59 -11.27 4.54 -12.04
CA LEU A 59 -10.14 3.61 -12.10
C LEU A 59 -8.96 4.28 -12.81
N ASP A 60 -7.81 4.33 -12.14
CA ASP A 60 -6.54 4.75 -12.73
C ASP A 60 -5.48 3.68 -12.47
N VAL A 61 -4.94 3.14 -13.56
CA VAL A 61 -3.92 2.08 -13.57
C VAL A 61 -2.66 2.68 -14.16
N ALA A 62 -1.61 2.76 -13.36
CA ALA A 62 -0.31 3.27 -13.73
C ALA A 62 0.79 2.28 -13.35
N LEU A 63 1.03 1.30 -14.21
CA LEU A 63 2.05 0.29 -13.99
C LEU A 63 3.35 0.69 -14.68
N GLY A 64 4.47 0.60 -13.95
CA GLY A 64 5.81 0.59 -14.53
C GLY A 64 6.24 1.85 -15.28
N PRO A 65 7.45 1.80 -15.88
CA PRO A 65 7.97 2.91 -16.66
C PRO A 65 7.14 3.09 -17.94
N HIS A 66 6.71 4.32 -18.23
CA HIS A 66 6.06 4.65 -19.49
C HIS A 66 6.72 5.91 -20.07
N GLY A 67 7.35 5.79 -21.24
CA GLY A 67 8.11 6.88 -21.85
C GLY A 67 9.27 7.34 -20.96
N ALA A 68 9.29 8.63 -20.59
CA ALA A 68 10.33 9.26 -19.77
C ALA A 68 10.13 9.07 -18.24
N GLU A 69 8.95 8.64 -17.79
CA GLU A 69 8.66 8.44 -16.37
C GLU A 69 9.06 7.03 -15.91
N LYS A 70 9.94 6.96 -14.90
CA LYS A 70 10.41 5.69 -14.31
C LYS A 70 9.45 5.07 -13.27
N ARG A 71 8.41 5.79 -12.84
CA ARG A 71 7.38 5.29 -11.91
C ARG A 71 5.99 5.67 -12.38
N GLY A 72 5.06 4.72 -12.29
CA GLY A 72 3.65 4.95 -12.52
C GLY A 72 2.96 5.63 -11.34
N HIS A 73 2.51 6.86 -11.52
CA HIS A 73 1.62 7.56 -10.58
C HIS A 73 0.15 7.31 -10.98
N ALA A 74 -0.60 6.62 -10.14
CA ALA A 74 -2.05 6.42 -10.28
C ALA A 74 -2.81 7.31 -9.30
N ARG A 75 -3.83 8.04 -9.78
CA ARG A 75 -4.73 8.86 -8.96
C ARG A 75 -6.18 8.63 -9.35
N GLY A 76 -6.98 8.11 -8.41
CA GLY A 76 -8.40 7.84 -8.66
C GLY A 76 -9.13 7.34 -7.43
N ILE A 77 -10.39 6.95 -7.60
CA ILE A 77 -11.11 6.25 -6.51
C ILE A 77 -10.47 4.89 -6.28
N ILE A 78 -10.24 4.15 -7.36
CA ILE A 78 -9.45 2.92 -7.39
C ILE A 78 -8.15 3.23 -8.14
N ALA A 79 -7.03 3.23 -7.42
CA ALA A 79 -5.70 3.51 -7.97
C ALA A 79 -4.83 2.26 -7.89
N TYR A 80 -4.28 1.82 -9.03
CA TYR A 80 -3.36 0.69 -9.13
C TYR A 80 -2.05 1.11 -9.78
N GLY A 81 -0.93 1.08 -9.07
CA GLY A 81 0.35 1.49 -9.66
C GLY A 81 1.53 1.47 -8.71
N ASP A 82 2.71 1.90 -9.16
CA ASP A 82 3.90 1.97 -8.30
C ASP A 82 3.68 2.95 -7.14
N ILE A 83 3.08 4.10 -7.45
CA ILE A 83 2.65 5.13 -6.52
C ILE A 83 1.15 5.36 -6.72
N ALA A 84 0.34 4.82 -5.83
CA ALA A 84 -1.12 4.88 -5.90
C ALA A 84 -1.66 5.86 -4.85
N THR A 85 -2.48 6.82 -5.28
CA THR A 85 -3.19 7.75 -4.39
C THR A 85 -4.69 7.70 -4.67
N GLY A 86 -5.50 7.29 -3.69
CA GLY A 86 -6.93 7.12 -3.91
C GLY A 86 -7.74 6.73 -2.69
N VAL A 87 -9.02 6.39 -2.89
CA VAL A 87 -9.83 5.80 -1.80
C VAL A 87 -9.34 4.38 -1.54
N ILE A 88 -9.20 3.61 -2.62
CA ILE A 88 -8.57 2.29 -2.64
C ILE A 88 -7.28 2.43 -3.44
N ALA A 89 -6.13 2.32 -2.76
CA ALA A 89 -4.81 2.40 -3.37
C ALA A 89 -4.10 1.05 -3.27
N ILE A 90 -3.67 0.51 -4.41
CA ILE A 90 -2.91 -0.74 -4.50
C ILE A 90 -1.60 -0.45 -5.22
N GLY A 91 -0.47 -0.64 -4.52
CA GLY A 91 0.82 -0.29 -5.08
C GLY A 91 2.01 -0.54 -4.16
N ALA A 92 3.23 -0.28 -4.63
CA ALA A 92 4.39 -0.31 -3.74
C ALA A 92 4.29 0.82 -2.69
N PHE A 93 3.94 2.02 -3.13
CA PHE A 93 3.61 3.17 -2.29
C PHE A 93 2.14 3.51 -2.42
N ALA A 94 1.33 3.13 -1.44
CA ALA A 94 -0.11 3.34 -1.42
C ALA A 94 -0.49 4.41 -0.39
N ARG A 95 -1.24 5.43 -0.84
CA ARG A 95 -1.84 6.46 0.03
C ARG A 95 -3.34 6.53 -0.18
N GLY A 96 -4.12 6.28 0.86
CA GLY A 96 -5.57 6.29 0.71
C GLY A 96 -6.37 6.03 1.96
N VAL A 97 -7.68 5.84 1.82
CA VAL A 97 -8.51 5.36 2.93
C VAL A 97 -8.16 3.90 3.21
N ILE A 98 -8.11 3.10 2.15
CA ILE A 98 -7.60 1.73 2.16
C ILE A 98 -6.35 1.69 1.29
N ALA A 99 -5.23 1.34 1.90
CA ALA A 99 -3.94 1.25 1.24
C ALA A 99 -3.38 -0.17 1.35
N PHE A 100 -3.13 -0.80 0.20
CA PHE A 100 -2.45 -2.08 0.08
C PHE A 100 -1.09 -1.85 -0.57
N GLY A 101 -0.01 -2.16 0.13
CA GLY A 101 1.32 -1.99 -0.43
C GLY A 101 2.47 -2.44 0.44
N SER A 102 3.71 -2.26 -0.03
CA SER A 102 4.87 -2.45 0.85
C SER A 102 4.99 -1.28 1.83
N LEU A 103 4.70 -0.06 1.36
CA LEU A 103 4.57 1.14 2.17
C LEU A 103 3.16 1.73 2.01
N ALA A 104 2.33 1.58 3.04
CA ALA A 104 0.93 1.98 3.02
C ALA A 104 0.63 3.06 4.08
N VAL A 105 -0.02 4.14 3.65
CA VAL A 105 -0.49 5.21 4.54
C VAL A 105 -1.99 5.40 4.35
N GLY A 106 -2.77 5.20 5.42
CA GLY A 106 -4.22 5.34 5.30
C GLY A 106 -5.02 5.11 6.57
N VAL A 107 -6.35 5.07 6.46
CA VAL A 107 -7.20 4.68 7.59
C VAL A 107 -7.01 3.21 7.88
N VAL A 108 -7.04 2.39 6.83
CA VAL A 108 -6.71 0.96 6.85
C VAL A 108 -5.49 0.74 5.96
N ALA A 109 -4.39 0.32 6.56
CA ALA A 109 -3.12 0.08 5.86
C ALA A 109 -2.67 -1.37 6.03
N ILE A 110 -2.50 -2.08 4.91
CA ILE A 110 -2.07 -3.48 4.88
C ILE A 110 -0.79 -3.58 4.06
N GLY A 111 0.25 -4.17 4.64
CA GLY A 111 1.57 -4.11 4.02
C GLY A 111 2.75 -4.51 4.89
N ALA A 112 3.96 -4.18 4.44
CA ALA A 112 5.18 -4.42 5.22
C ALA A 112 5.42 -3.29 6.25
N MET A 113 5.34 -2.03 5.81
CA MET A 113 5.48 -0.82 6.63
C MET A 113 4.23 0.03 6.49
N ASN A 114 3.48 0.15 7.59
CA ASN A 114 2.14 0.73 7.54
C ASN A 114 1.96 1.82 8.58
N LEU A 115 1.33 2.91 8.17
CA LEU A 115 0.94 4.04 9.01
C LEU A 115 -0.56 4.26 8.85
N GLY A 116 -1.32 4.16 9.93
CA GLY A 116 -2.76 4.39 9.83
C GLY A 116 -3.54 4.44 11.12
N LEU A 117 -4.87 4.35 11.00
CA LEU A 117 -5.75 4.18 12.14
C LEU A 117 -5.79 2.71 12.56
N LEU A 118 -5.90 1.83 11.55
CA LEU A 118 -5.79 0.39 11.61
C LEU A 118 -4.65 -0.08 10.69
N ALA A 119 -3.64 -0.72 11.26
CA ALA A 119 -2.46 -1.18 10.51
C ALA A 119 -2.21 -2.68 10.70
N LEU A 120 -2.02 -3.40 9.59
CA LEU A 120 -1.71 -4.84 9.57
C LEU A 120 -0.44 -5.09 8.77
N GLY A 121 0.66 -5.50 9.41
CA GLY A 121 1.90 -5.69 8.68
C GLY A 121 3.10 -6.23 9.44
N GLY A 122 4.29 -6.12 8.85
CA GLY A 122 5.54 -6.42 9.55
C GLY A 122 5.85 -5.37 10.61
N VAL A 123 5.86 -4.10 10.19
CA VAL A 123 5.98 -2.90 11.02
C VAL A 123 4.70 -2.09 10.87
N ALA A 124 3.91 -2.00 11.93
CA ALA A 124 2.59 -1.39 11.92
C ALA A 124 2.48 -0.29 12.97
N VAL A 125 2.19 0.93 12.55
CA VAL A 125 1.91 2.05 13.45
C VAL A 125 0.45 2.45 13.24
N GLY A 126 -0.38 2.18 14.25
CA GLY A 126 -1.83 2.32 14.20
C GLY A 126 -2.34 3.13 15.38
N LEU A 127 -3.08 4.22 15.18
CA LEU A 127 -3.59 5.01 16.31
C LEU A 127 -4.55 4.19 17.20
N LEU A 128 -5.48 3.45 16.58
CA LEU A 128 -6.47 2.64 17.31
C LEU A 128 -6.04 1.18 17.42
N GLY A 129 -5.59 0.59 16.31
CA GLY A 129 -5.28 -0.83 16.22
C GLY A 129 -4.07 -1.10 15.35
N ALA A 130 -3.08 -1.82 15.87
CA ALA A 130 -1.94 -2.27 15.06
C ALA A 130 -1.63 -3.75 15.33
N VAL A 131 -1.47 -4.52 14.26
CA VAL A 131 -1.01 -5.92 14.35
C VAL A 131 0.22 -6.09 13.49
N GLY A 132 1.27 -6.66 14.07
CA GLY A 132 2.46 -6.99 13.31
C GLY A 132 3.59 -7.62 14.08
N GLY A 133 4.73 -7.82 13.40
CA GLY A 133 5.96 -8.22 14.08
C GLY A 133 6.40 -7.15 15.08
N VAL A 134 6.40 -5.89 14.64
CA VAL A 134 6.59 -4.69 15.45
C VAL A 134 5.35 -3.82 15.32
N ALA A 135 4.66 -3.53 16.42
CA ALA A 135 3.44 -2.72 16.39
C ALA A 135 3.44 -1.61 17.44
N ALA A 136 2.97 -0.42 17.06
CA ALA A 136 2.82 0.72 17.97
C ALA A 136 1.42 1.34 17.83
N GLY A 137 0.74 1.63 18.94
CA GLY A 137 -0.64 2.12 18.88
C GLY A 137 -1.46 2.11 20.16
N GLY A 138 -2.76 2.39 20.06
CA GLY A 138 -3.70 2.27 21.17
C GLY A 138 -3.84 0.82 21.64
N ILE A 139 -4.36 -0.05 20.76
CA ILE A 139 -4.45 -1.49 20.99
C ILE A 139 -3.54 -2.21 20.00
N THR A 140 -2.61 -3.02 20.50
CA THR A 140 -1.57 -3.63 19.68
C THR A 140 -1.41 -5.12 19.95
N ALA A 141 -1.21 -5.92 18.89
CA ALA A 141 -0.89 -7.34 19.00
C ALA A 141 0.28 -7.73 18.10
N GLY A 142 1.25 -8.49 18.62
CA GLY A 142 2.45 -8.76 17.82
C GLY A 142 3.61 -9.45 18.53
N GLY A 143 4.77 -9.46 17.87
CA GLY A 143 6.02 -9.91 18.47
C GLY A 143 6.52 -8.91 19.50
N MET A 144 6.79 -7.68 19.06
CA MET A 144 7.18 -6.52 19.87
C MET A 144 6.11 -5.44 19.74
N THR A 145 5.52 -5.04 20.86
CA THR A 145 4.38 -4.11 20.86
C THR A 145 4.53 -2.99 21.88
N VAL A 146 4.13 -1.79 21.49
CA VAL A 146 4.14 -0.59 22.35
C VAL A 146 2.78 0.09 22.25
N GLY A 147 2.05 0.21 23.36
CA GLY A 147 0.73 0.82 23.32
C GLY A 147 -0.01 0.98 24.64
N GLY A 148 -1.24 1.50 24.58
CA GLY A 148 -2.12 1.57 25.75
C GLY A 148 -2.50 0.18 26.24
N VAL A 149 -2.93 -0.67 25.31
CA VAL A 149 -3.16 -2.11 25.48
C VAL A 149 -2.23 -2.87 24.54
N ALA A 150 -1.25 -3.57 25.09
CA ALA A 150 -0.21 -4.27 24.33
C ALA A 150 -0.27 -5.78 24.58
N GLN A 151 -0.38 -6.56 23.51
CA GLN A 151 -0.41 -8.02 23.56
C GLN A 151 0.72 -8.58 22.70
N GLY A 152 1.59 -9.44 23.24
CA GLY A 152 2.68 -9.97 22.42
C GLY A 152 3.78 -10.74 23.13
N GLY A 153 4.87 -11.01 22.41
CA GLY A 153 6.07 -11.61 23.00
C GLY A 153 6.73 -10.63 23.98
N LEU A 154 7.03 -9.42 23.50
CA LEU A 154 7.50 -8.28 24.28
C LEU A 154 6.46 -7.16 24.19
N ALA A 155 5.76 -6.89 25.29
CA ALA A 155 4.68 -5.92 25.36
C ALA A 155 5.03 -4.77 26.32
N ILE A 156 4.99 -3.53 25.84
CA ILE A 156 5.25 -2.33 26.64
C ILE A 156 4.01 -1.44 26.63
N GLY A 157 3.41 -1.18 27.79
CA GLY A 157 2.16 -0.42 27.83
C GLY A 157 1.52 -0.24 29.20
N HIS A 158 0.42 0.51 29.26
CA HIS A 158 -0.36 0.63 30.50
C HIS A 158 -0.98 -0.72 30.89
N TYR A 159 -1.61 -1.39 29.93
CA TYR A 159 -2.08 -2.77 30.04
C TYR A 159 -1.25 -3.66 29.12
N ALA A 160 -0.34 -4.45 29.67
CA ALA A 160 0.56 -5.27 28.87
C ALA A 160 0.40 -6.76 29.19
N ARG A 161 0.19 -7.58 28.16
CA ARG A 161 0.00 -9.03 28.26
C ARG A 161 0.95 -9.76 27.33
N GLY A 162 1.81 -10.62 27.87
CA GLY A 162 2.81 -11.27 27.03
C GLY A 162 3.81 -12.17 27.74
N GLY A 163 4.79 -12.67 26.98
CA GLY A 163 5.92 -13.40 27.56
C GLY A 163 6.69 -12.49 28.52
N MET A 164 7.12 -11.33 28.00
CA MET A 164 7.72 -10.24 28.75
C MET A 164 6.83 -9.01 28.64
N ALA A 165 6.24 -8.56 29.76
CA ALA A 165 5.37 -7.38 29.77
C ALA A 165 5.91 -6.32 30.74
N ILE A 166 6.04 -5.09 30.27
CA ILE A 166 6.57 -3.95 31.02
C ILE A 166 5.49 -2.86 31.04
N GLY A 167 5.05 -2.48 32.23
CA GLY A 167 3.88 -1.61 32.37
C GLY A 167 3.38 -1.44 33.80
N THR A 168 2.35 -0.62 33.97
CA THR A 168 1.66 -0.43 35.26
C THR A 168 0.75 -1.60 35.62
N HIS A 169 0.07 -2.17 34.61
CA HIS A 169 -0.84 -3.30 34.76
C HIS A 169 -0.41 -4.41 33.79
N THR A 170 0.41 -5.32 34.29
CA THR A 170 0.98 -6.39 33.46
C THR A 170 0.41 -7.76 33.80
N ILE A 171 0.36 -8.62 32.79
CA ILE A 171 0.17 -10.06 32.89
C ILE A 171 1.30 -10.70 32.09
N SER A 172 2.33 -11.17 32.79
CA SER A 172 3.48 -11.83 32.18
C SER A 172 3.48 -13.32 32.45
N GLY A 173 4.08 -14.10 31.55
CA GLY A 173 4.35 -15.53 31.81
C GLY A 173 5.36 -15.75 32.95
N VAL A 174 6.17 -14.74 33.28
CA VAL A 174 7.28 -14.81 34.26
C VAL A 174 7.03 -13.91 35.49
N GLY A 175 5.94 -13.14 35.54
CA GLY A 175 5.68 -12.14 36.57
C GLY A 175 4.31 -12.27 37.22
N VAL A 176 4.15 -11.69 38.43
CA VAL A 176 2.86 -11.68 39.14
C VAL A 176 1.90 -10.73 38.43
N GLY A 177 0.87 -11.29 37.78
CA GLY A 177 -0.13 -10.51 37.08
C GLY A 177 -0.97 -9.67 38.03
N SER A 178 -1.09 -8.36 37.78
CA SER A 178 -1.91 -7.50 38.64
C SER A 178 -3.39 -7.89 38.56
N PRO A 179 -4.14 -7.89 39.68
CA PRO A 179 -5.56 -8.26 39.68
C PRO A 179 -6.41 -7.30 38.83
N VAL A 180 -6.02 -6.03 38.75
CA VAL A 180 -6.64 -5.01 37.89
C VAL A 180 -6.49 -5.36 36.41
N ALA A 181 -5.31 -5.81 35.97
CA ALA A 181 -5.14 -6.27 34.59
C ALA A 181 -6.02 -7.48 34.31
N GLN A 182 -6.09 -8.45 35.24
CA GLN A 182 -6.88 -9.66 35.05
C GLN A 182 -8.38 -9.36 34.89
N GLN A 183 -8.92 -8.39 35.64
CA GLN A 183 -10.30 -7.94 35.49
C GLN A 183 -10.53 -7.32 34.11
N PHE A 184 -9.67 -6.39 33.69
CA PHE A 184 -9.75 -5.77 32.37
C PHE A 184 -9.75 -6.82 31.24
N PHE A 185 -8.81 -7.78 31.25
CA PHE A 185 -8.75 -8.81 30.21
C PHE A 185 -9.89 -9.83 30.28
N LYS A 186 -10.55 -10.00 31.44
CA LYS A 186 -11.79 -10.78 31.55
C LYS A 186 -12.98 -10.04 30.94
N ASP A 187 -13.12 -8.76 31.21
CA ASP A 187 -14.21 -7.94 30.67
C ASP A 187 -14.10 -7.79 29.14
N TYR A 188 -12.87 -7.58 28.64
CA TYR A 188 -12.57 -7.49 27.21
C TYR A 188 -12.16 -8.83 26.59
N ALA A 189 -12.48 -9.97 27.23
CA ALA A 189 -12.13 -11.30 26.74
C ALA A 189 -12.66 -11.59 25.34
N TRP A 190 -13.82 -11.01 24.98
CA TRP A 190 -14.43 -11.16 23.66
C TRP A 190 -13.61 -10.48 22.55
N LEU A 191 -12.81 -9.46 22.88
CA LEU A 191 -12.01 -8.67 21.94
C LEU A 191 -10.53 -9.10 21.95
N LEU A 192 -9.96 -9.24 23.14
CA LEU A 192 -8.52 -9.47 23.36
C LEU A 192 -8.17 -10.95 23.56
N GLY A 193 -9.17 -11.80 23.76
CA GLY A 193 -9.02 -13.23 24.07
C GLY A 193 -8.95 -13.50 25.56
N GLY A 194 -9.71 -14.48 26.05
CA GLY A 194 -9.83 -14.74 27.50
C GLY A 194 -8.54 -15.26 28.17
N ASN A 195 -7.73 -16.06 27.48
CA ASN A 195 -6.62 -16.81 28.09
C ASN A 195 -5.26 -16.45 27.49
N MET A 196 -4.16 -16.83 28.16
CA MET A 196 -2.81 -16.74 27.58
C MET A 196 -2.53 -17.86 26.55
N SER A 197 -3.57 -18.54 26.07
CA SER A 197 -3.39 -19.53 25.01
C SER A 197 -3.00 -18.82 23.70
N PRO A 198 -2.15 -19.44 22.86
CA PRO A 198 -1.78 -18.87 21.57
C PRO A 198 -3.00 -18.47 20.73
N MET A 199 -4.08 -19.24 20.83
CA MET A 199 -5.34 -18.98 20.12
C MET A 199 -6.09 -17.76 20.64
N ALA A 200 -6.03 -17.47 21.93
CA ALA A 200 -6.61 -16.26 22.51
C ALA A 200 -5.77 -15.01 22.19
N LEU A 201 -4.44 -15.16 22.09
CA LEU A 201 -3.58 -14.07 21.62
C LEU A 201 -3.89 -13.68 20.15
N MET A 202 -4.44 -14.63 19.39
CA MET A 202 -4.91 -14.44 18.03
C MET A 202 -6.34 -13.88 17.92
N THR A 203 -7.12 -13.77 18.99
CA THR A 203 -8.50 -13.26 18.92
C THR A 203 -8.54 -11.81 18.44
N PHE A 204 -7.64 -10.96 18.94
CA PHE A 204 -7.54 -9.57 18.50
C PHE A 204 -7.17 -9.42 17.01
N PRO A 205 -6.13 -10.10 16.48
CA PRO A 205 -5.85 -10.01 15.04
C PRO A 205 -6.94 -10.63 14.16
N ILE A 206 -7.62 -11.69 14.61
CA ILE A 206 -8.79 -12.24 13.90
C ILE A 206 -9.91 -11.21 13.85
N TRP A 207 -10.25 -10.60 14.99
CA TRP A 207 -11.30 -9.59 15.07
C TRP A 207 -10.97 -8.36 14.23
N LEU A 208 -9.74 -7.88 14.28
CA LEU A 208 -9.27 -6.77 13.46
C LEU A 208 -9.33 -7.11 11.97
N GLY A 209 -8.93 -8.34 11.59
CA GLY A 209 -9.06 -8.86 10.24
C GLY A 209 -10.52 -8.93 9.77
N CYS A 210 -11.43 -9.42 10.60
CA CYS A 210 -12.86 -9.45 10.30
C CYS A 210 -13.46 -8.05 10.14
N MET A 211 -13.09 -7.10 11.00
CA MET A 211 -13.51 -5.70 10.88
C MET A 211 -13.04 -5.07 9.57
N ILE A 212 -11.78 -5.31 9.21
CA ILE A 212 -11.23 -4.82 7.95
C ILE A 212 -11.95 -5.47 6.76
N ALA A 213 -12.22 -6.78 6.81
CA ALA A 213 -12.99 -7.47 5.77
C ALA A 213 -14.42 -6.88 5.63
N MET A 214 -15.10 -6.60 6.74
CA MET A 214 -16.42 -5.95 6.73
C MET A 214 -16.35 -4.54 6.13
N ILE A 215 -15.33 -3.75 6.49
CA ILE A 215 -15.10 -2.41 5.90
C ILE A 215 -14.87 -2.52 4.39
N LEU A 216 -14.09 -3.50 3.93
CA LEU A 216 -13.87 -3.75 2.51
C LEU A 216 -15.18 -4.11 1.79
N VAL A 217 -16.03 -4.95 2.40
CA VAL A 217 -17.35 -5.30 1.86
C VAL A 217 -18.28 -4.08 1.79
N ILE A 218 -18.32 -3.25 2.84
CA ILE A 218 -19.12 -2.02 2.87
C ILE A 218 -18.65 -1.04 1.79
N ILE A 219 -17.34 -0.88 1.62
CA ILE A 219 -16.82 0.02 0.60
C ILE A 219 -17.08 -0.56 -0.80
N ALA A 220 -16.97 -1.88 -0.98
CA ALA A 220 -17.34 -2.53 -2.23
C ALA A 220 -18.84 -2.36 -2.56
N THR A 221 -19.73 -2.49 -1.58
CA THR A 221 -21.17 -2.25 -1.79
C THR A 221 -21.47 -0.78 -2.06
N LEU A 222 -20.81 0.17 -1.38
CA LEU A 222 -20.93 1.60 -1.65
C LEU A 222 -20.41 1.97 -3.05
N LEU A 223 -19.30 1.36 -3.48
CA LEU A 223 -18.77 1.56 -4.83
C LEU A 223 -19.71 0.96 -5.89
N THR A 224 -20.26 -0.23 -5.64
CA THR A 224 -21.26 -0.85 -6.52
C THR A 224 -22.54 -0.01 -6.59
N PHE A 225 -23.01 0.52 -5.46
CA PHE A 225 -24.17 1.40 -5.40
C PHE A 225 -23.91 2.74 -6.10
N GLY A 226 -22.72 3.33 -5.90
CA GLY A 226 -22.26 4.51 -6.61
C GLY A 226 -22.13 4.27 -8.12
N TYR A 227 -21.67 3.09 -8.53
CA TYR A 227 -21.61 2.68 -9.93
C TYR A 227 -23.02 2.54 -10.53
N LEU A 228 -23.96 1.91 -9.82
CA LEU A 228 -25.35 1.78 -10.25
C LEU A 228 -26.08 3.14 -10.30
N ALA A 229 -25.82 4.03 -9.35
CA ALA A 229 -26.35 5.38 -9.34
C ALA A 229 -25.75 6.23 -10.47
N GLY A 230 -24.46 6.06 -10.78
CA GLY A 230 -23.79 6.67 -11.93
C GLY A 230 -24.31 6.16 -13.27
N ALA A 231 -24.57 4.85 -13.39
CA ALA A 231 -25.14 4.25 -14.61
C ALA A 231 -26.57 4.71 -14.91
N ARG A 232 -27.31 5.21 -13.91
CA ARG A 232 -28.64 5.83 -14.12
C ARG A 232 -28.58 7.27 -14.63
N ARG A 233 -27.43 7.94 -14.53
CA ARG A 233 -27.16 9.15 -15.30
C ARG A 233 -26.68 8.69 -16.66
N GLY A 234 -27.64 8.39 -17.55
CA GLY A 234 -27.36 8.09 -18.94
C GLY A 234 -26.50 9.19 -19.59
N PRO A 235 -25.81 8.89 -20.70
CA PRO A 235 -25.01 9.88 -21.40
C PRO A 235 -25.89 11.09 -21.73
N ASP A 236 -25.55 12.26 -21.17
CA ASP A 236 -26.19 13.51 -21.56
C ASP A 236 -25.95 13.68 -23.07
N THR A 237 -27.01 13.43 -23.83
CA THR A 237 -27.14 13.80 -25.24
C THR A 237 -27.17 15.33 -25.32
N SER A 238 -26.02 15.97 -25.16
CA SER A 238 -25.82 17.42 -25.35
C SER A 238 -24.73 17.73 -26.39
N GLN A 239 -24.27 16.74 -27.16
CA GLN A 239 -23.52 16.97 -28.41
C GLN A 239 -24.39 16.72 -29.64
N ALA A 240 -25.66 17.13 -29.58
CA ALA A 240 -26.47 17.39 -30.76
C ALA A 240 -26.68 18.91 -30.86
N SER A 241 -26.55 19.44 -32.09
CA SER A 241 -26.62 20.85 -32.52
C SER A 241 -25.35 21.68 -32.25
N ALA A 242 -24.43 21.82 -33.21
CA ALA A 242 -24.49 22.65 -34.45
C ALA A 242 -23.85 24.05 -34.22
N PRO A 243 -23.48 24.79 -35.27
CA PRO A 243 -23.25 24.42 -36.68
C PRO A 243 -21.77 24.40 -37.09
#